data_AF-A0A097EN41-F1
#
_entry.id   AF-A0A097EN41-F1
#
_cell.length_a   1.000
_cell.length_b   1.000
_cell.length_c   1.000
_cell.angle_alpha   90.00
_cell.angle_beta   90.00
_cell.angle_gamma   90.00
#
_symmetry.space_group_name_H-M   'P 1'
#
loop_
_entity.id
_entity.type
_entity.pdbx_description
1 polymer ?
#
loop_
_entity_poly.entity_id
_entity_poly.type
_entity_poly.pdbx_seq_one_letter_code
_entity_poly.pdbx_strand_id
1 'polypeptide(L)'
;MKQFFKYFFGILETTQKKKFFLYLVLLFLGSTSSMLGVGAVIPFVSVLVNPNRFDNIGFLSGFGHFQIVLISIVLLILAFWVKNIIGVILFWFQTKFLNSIVLSIQKNFLSYIF
;
A
#
# COMPACT_ATOMS: atom_id res chain seq x y z
N MET A 1 -13.16 -6.40 -26.06
CA MET A 1 -12.25 -6.70 -24.92
C MET A 1 -11.17 -7.73 -25.24
N LYS A 2 -11.50 -8.96 -25.68
CA LYS A 2 -10.48 -10.00 -25.96
C LYS A 2 -9.42 -9.59 -27.00
N GLN A 3 -9.82 -8.82 -28.02
CA GLN A 3 -8.91 -8.31 -29.06
C GLN A 3 -7.93 -7.27 -28.53
N PHE A 4 -8.39 -6.34 -27.68
CA PHE A 4 -7.55 -5.32 -27.06
C PHE A 4 -6.47 -5.96 -26.17
N PHE A 5 -6.85 -6.94 -25.35
CA PHE A 5 -5.89 -7.73 -24.56
C PHE A 5 -4.88 -8.46 -25.45
N LYS A 6 -5.30 -8.98 -26.60
CA LYS A 6 -4.41 -9.68 -27.53
C LYS A 6 -3.36 -8.77 -28.17
N TYR A 7 -3.73 -7.54 -28.53
CA TYR A 7 -2.77 -6.54 -29.03
C TYR A 7 -1.86 -6.01 -27.92
N PHE A 8 -2.42 -5.72 -26.73
CA PHE A 8 -1.66 -5.22 -25.59
C PHE A 8 -0.63 -6.24 -25.07
N PHE A 9 -1.02 -7.51 -24.96
CA PHE A 9 -0.11 -8.60 -24.63
C PHE A 9 0.73 -9.08 -25.82
N GLY A 10 0.43 -8.64 -27.04
CA GLY A 10 1.23 -8.93 -28.24
C GLY A 10 2.44 -7.99 -28.37
N ILE A 11 2.31 -6.75 -27.90
CA ILE A 11 3.38 -5.74 -27.90
C ILE A 11 4.34 -5.91 -26.72
N LEU A 12 3.85 -6.46 -25.59
CA LEU A 12 4.68 -6.71 -24.40
C LEU A 12 5.53 -7.98 -24.56
N GLU A 13 6.85 -7.82 -24.59
CA GLU A 13 7.81 -8.93 -24.43
C GLU A 13 7.53 -9.74 -23.14
N THR A 14 7.85 -11.04 -23.16
CA THR A 14 7.64 -11.99 -22.05
C THR A 14 8.25 -11.52 -20.73
N THR A 15 9.38 -10.82 -20.80
CA THR A 15 10.07 -10.15 -19.69
C THR A 15 9.27 -8.98 -19.10
N GLN A 16 8.56 -8.21 -19.94
CA GLN A 16 7.72 -7.10 -19.47
C GLN A 16 6.41 -7.60 -18.84
N LYS A 17 5.85 -8.72 -19.32
CA LYS A 17 4.65 -9.33 -18.72
C LYS A 17 4.87 -9.73 -17.26
N LYS A 18 6.03 -10.34 -16.93
CA LYS A 18 6.38 -10.68 -15.55
C LYS A 18 6.52 -9.45 -14.66
N LYS A 19 7.16 -8.39 -15.16
CA LYS A 19 7.31 -7.15 -14.41
C LYS A 19 5.96 -6.42 -14.23
N PHE A 20 5.06 -6.48 -15.22
CA PHE A 20 3.70 -5.94 -15.12
C PHE A 20 2.86 -6.71 -14.10
N PHE A 21 2.97 -8.03 -14.06
CA PHE A 21 2.31 -8.83 -13.03
C PHE A 21 2.83 -8.48 -11.64
N LEU A 22 4.15 -8.34 -11.48
CA LEU A 22 4.76 -7.87 -10.22
C LEU A 22 4.20 -6.50 -9.81
N TYR A 23 4.07 -5.56 -10.76
CA TYR A 23 3.49 -4.24 -10.53
C TYR A 23 2.03 -4.31 -10.06
N LEU A 24 1.21 -5.17 -10.66
CA LEU A 24 -0.18 -5.37 -10.21
C LEU A 24 -0.23 -5.91 -8.77
N VAL A 25 0.64 -6.85 -8.43
CA VAL A 25 0.75 -7.39 -7.07
C VAL A 25 1.19 -6.29 -6.09
N LEU A 26 2.20 -5.50 -6.44
CA LEU A 26 2.68 -4.34 -5.67
C LEU A 26 1.57 -3.30 -5.46
N LEU A 27 0.76 -3.03 -6.48
CA LEU A 27 -0.41 -2.14 -6.39
C LEU A 27 -1.42 -2.65 -5.38
N PHE A 28 -1.77 -3.94 -5.46
CA PHE A 28 -2.71 -4.56 -4.54
C PHE A 28 -2.22 -4.52 -3.08
N LEU A 29 -0.93 -4.81 -2.86
CA LEU A 29 -0.27 -4.66 -1.56
C LEU A 29 -0.28 -3.22 -1.05
N GLY A 30 -0.06 -2.25 -1.93
CA GLY A 30 -0.15 -0.83 -1.58
C GLY A 30 -1.55 -0.39 -1.17
N SER A 31 -2.57 -0.84 -1.90
CA SER A 31 -3.98 -0.55 -1.58
C SER A 31 -4.41 -1.18 -0.26
N THR A 32 -4.06 -2.43 -0.01
CA THR A 32 -4.39 -3.13 1.26
C THR A 32 -3.68 -2.50 2.45
N SER A 33 -2.39 -2.17 2.32
CA SER A 33 -1.65 -1.40 3.34
C SER A 33 -2.30 -0.05 3.64
N SER A 34 -2.80 0.62 2.59
CA SER A 34 -3.51 1.90 2.75
C SER A 34 -4.80 1.75 3.55
N MET A 35 -5.54 0.68 3.31
CA MET A 35 -6.77 0.32 3.99
C MET A 35 -6.55 -0.03 5.47
N LEU A 36 -5.46 -0.74 5.79
CA LEU A 36 -5.04 -1.01 7.17
C LEU A 36 -4.76 0.28 7.95
N GLY A 37 -4.13 1.27 7.31
CA GLY A 37 -3.89 2.58 7.93
C GLY A 37 -5.16 3.33 8.31
N VAL A 38 -6.17 3.30 7.44
CA VAL A 38 -7.49 3.89 7.74
C VAL A 38 -8.20 3.06 8.81
N GLY A 39 -8.10 1.74 8.72
CA GLY A 39 -8.65 0.79 9.69
C GLY A 39 -8.11 0.98 11.10
N ALA A 40 -6.85 1.40 11.26
CA ALA A 40 -6.25 1.68 12.57
C ALA A 40 -6.80 2.94 13.25
N VAL A 41 -7.37 3.89 12.50
CA VAL A 41 -7.96 5.12 13.06
C VAL A 41 -9.27 4.83 13.78
N ILE A 42 -10.08 3.90 13.26
CA ILE A 42 -11.39 3.54 13.82
C ILE A 42 -11.29 3.09 15.30
N PRO A 43 -10.46 2.08 15.67
CA PRO A 43 -10.34 1.64 17.05
C PRO A 43 -9.76 2.75 17.93
N PHE A 44 -8.86 3.58 17.42
CA PHE A 44 -8.32 4.73 18.15
C PHE A 44 -9.41 5.75 18.52
N VAL A 45 -10.26 6.13 17.57
CA VAL A 45 -11.40 7.02 17.82
C VAL A 45 -12.38 6.35 18.80
N SER A 46 -12.59 5.04 18.70
CA SER A 46 -13.45 4.31 19.65
C SER A 46 -12.93 4.35 21.09
N VAL A 47 -11.62 4.29 21.30
CA VAL A 47 -10.98 4.43 22.63
C VAL A 47 -11.19 5.83 23.19
N LEU A 48 -11.11 6.86 22.34
CA LEU A 48 -11.30 8.26 22.72
C LEU A 48 -12.76 8.60 23.08
N VAL A 49 -13.73 8.09 22.31
CA VAL A 49 -15.15 8.44 22.47
C VAL A 49 -15.81 7.65 23.59
N ASN A 50 -15.45 6.38 23.76
CA ASN A 50 -16.07 5.48 24.76
C ASN A 50 -15.00 4.71 25.56
N PRO A 51 -14.33 5.36 26.52
CA PRO A 51 -13.24 4.74 27.29
C PRO A 51 -13.70 3.53 28.10
N ASN A 52 -14.92 3.57 28.64
CA ASN A 52 -15.47 2.52 29.51
C ASN A 52 -15.71 1.17 28.81
N ARG A 53 -15.63 1.11 27.47
CA ARG A 53 -15.74 -0.16 26.74
C ARG A 53 -14.52 -1.06 26.92
N PHE A 54 -13.39 -0.50 27.32
CA PHE A 54 -12.12 -1.22 27.45
C PHE A 54 -11.87 -1.74 28.87
N ASP A 55 -12.67 -1.32 29.86
CA ASP A 55 -12.58 -1.79 31.25
C ASP A 55 -12.91 -3.29 31.40
N ASN A 56 -13.69 -3.85 30.48
CA ASN A 56 -14.03 -5.28 30.46
C ASN A 56 -12.98 -6.16 29.76
N ILE A 57 -11.94 -5.57 29.17
CA ILE A 57 -10.87 -6.34 28.51
C ILE A 57 -9.78 -6.57 29.56
N GLY A 58 -9.68 -7.80 30.07
CA GLY A 58 -8.78 -8.15 31.18
C GLY A 58 -7.29 -7.86 30.96
N PHE A 59 -6.87 -7.55 29.72
CA PHE A 59 -5.50 -7.12 29.41
C PHE A 59 -5.24 -5.64 29.76
N LEU A 60 -6.29 -4.82 29.89
CA LEU A 60 -6.22 -3.37 30.10
C LEU A 60 -6.77 -2.93 31.47
N SER A 61 -7.34 -3.85 32.26
CA SER A 61 -8.04 -3.57 33.51
C SER A 61 -7.16 -3.05 34.68
N GLY A 62 -5.86 -2.87 34.46
CA GLY A 62 -4.91 -2.29 35.42
C GLY A 62 -4.33 -0.94 35.03
N PHE A 63 -4.60 -0.44 33.81
CA PHE A 63 -4.08 0.83 33.33
C PHE A 63 -5.12 1.94 33.51
N GLY A 64 -4.67 3.11 33.99
CA GLY A 64 -5.54 4.29 34.05
C GLY A 64 -5.96 4.72 32.63
N HIS A 65 -7.16 5.27 32.45
CA HIS A 65 -7.67 5.68 31.13
C HIS A 65 -6.69 6.55 30.34
N PHE A 66 -6.01 7.47 31.03
CA PHE A 66 -4.98 8.31 30.42
C PHE A 66 -3.84 7.50 29.78
N GLN A 67 -3.39 6.43 30.44
CA GLN A 67 -2.32 5.56 29.93
C GLN A 67 -2.78 4.76 28.70
N ILE A 68 -4.02 4.26 28.70
CA ILE A 68 -4.62 3.53 27.56
C ILE A 68 -4.67 4.43 26.33
N VAL A 69 -5.10 5.68 26.49
CA VAL A 69 -5.12 6.67 25.41
C VAL A 69 -3.70 6.96 24.92
N LEU A 70 -2.74 7.18 25.82
CA LEU A 70 -1.34 7.43 25.47
C LEU A 70 -0.73 6.27 24.65
N ILE A 71 -0.93 5.04 25.11
CA ILE A 71 -0.49 3.83 24.39
C ILE A 71 -1.15 3.78 23.02
N SER A 72 -2.46 4.05 22.93
CA SER A 72 -3.19 4.03 21.65
C SER A 72 -2.68 5.09 20.67
N ILE A 73 -2.32 6.29 21.15
CA ILE A 73 -1.70 7.35 20.33
C ILE A 73 -0.35 6.88 19.79
N VAL A 74 0.52 6.36 20.66
CA VAL A 74 1.85 5.87 20.26
C VAL A 74 1.72 4.74 19.24
N LEU A 75 0.81 3.80 19.48
CA LEU A 75 0.57 2.67 18.59
C LEU A 75 0.01 3.12 17.24
N LEU A 76 -0.84 4.14 17.21
CA LEU A 76 -1.33 4.77 15.99
C LEU A 76 -0.17 5.43 15.20
N ILE A 77 0.65 6.24 15.87
CA ILE A 77 1.81 6.88 15.25
C ILE A 77 2.73 5.84 14.63
N LEU A 78 3.07 4.78 15.38
CA LEU A 78 3.90 3.68 14.88
C LEU A 78 3.26 2.98 13.68
N ALA A 79 1.96 2.70 13.72
CA ALA A 79 1.25 2.09 12.60
C ALA A 79 1.29 2.95 11.33
N PHE A 80 1.09 4.27 11.46
CA PHE A 80 1.22 5.20 10.33
C PHE A 80 2.66 5.32 9.83
N TRP A 81 3.63 5.27 10.73
CA TRP A 81 5.03 5.34 10.35
C TRP A 81 5.45 4.13 9.52
N VAL A 82 5.08 2.91 9.96
CA VAL A 82 5.30 1.67 9.22
C VAL A 82 4.58 1.70 7.87
N LYS A 83 3.30 2.12 7.85
CA LYS A 83 2.54 2.29 6.61
C LYS A 83 3.26 3.18 5.61
N ASN A 84 3.76 4.33 6.07
CA ASN A 84 4.42 5.31 5.21
C ASN A 84 5.74 4.77 4.65
N ILE A 85 6.54 4.06 5.45
CA ILE A 85 7.77 3.41 4.99
C ILE A 85 7.45 2.40 3.88
N ILE A 86 6.44 1.54 4.10
CA ILE A 86 5.98 0.59 3.08
C ILE A 86 5.53 1.34 1.81
N GLY A 87 4.77 2.43 1.98
CA GLY A 87 4.30 3.27 0.88
C GLY A 87 5.44 3.84 0.04
N VAL A 88 6.49 4.37 0.67
CA VAL A 88 7.67 4.90 -0.02
C VAL A 88 8.40 3.81 -0.79
N ILE A 89 8.61 2.65 -0.18
CA ILE A 89 9.28 1.51 -0.84
C ILE A 89 8.48 1.07 -2.07
N LEU A 90 7.17 0.89 -1.92
CA LEU A 90 6.29 0.50 -3.03
C LEU A 90 6.29 1.55 -4.14
N PHE A 91 6.21 2.83 -3.80
CA PHE A 91 6.24 3.92 -4.76
C PHE A 91 7.56 3.95 -5.55
N TRP A 92 8.68 3.70 -4.89
CA TRP A 92 9.98 3.61 -5.55
C TRP A 92 10.04 2.46 -6.56
N PHE A 93 9.56 1.27 -6.18
CA PHE A 93 9.44 0.14 -7.10
C PHE A 93 8.51 0.41 -8.28
N GLN A 94 7.35 1.02 -8.02
CA GLN A 94 6.37 1.39 -9.05
C GLN A 94 6.96 2.38 -10.05
N THR A 95 7.64 3.41 -9.57
CA THR A 95 8.27 4.45 -10.40
C THR A 95 9.37 3.87 -11.29
N LYS A 96 10.23 3.01 -10.71
CA LYS A 96 11.29 2.33 -11.46
C LYS A 96 10.72 1.43 -12.56
N PHE A 97 9.62 0.75 -12.28
CA PHE A 97 8.95 -0.10 -13.26
C PHE A 97 8.33 0.70 -14.41
N LEU A 98 7.59 1.76 -14.09
CA LEU A 98 6.99 2.67 -15.09
C LEU A 98 8.06 3.25 -16.01
N ASN A 99 9.14 3.78 -15.45
CA ASN A 99 10.24 4.35 -16.23
C ASN A 99 10.92 3.29 -17.13
N SER A 100 11.06 2.05 -16.66
CA SER A 100 11.58 0.96 -17.48
C SER A 100 10.70 0.63 -18.68
N ILE A 101 9.37 0.70 -18.54
CA ILE A 101 8.45 0.51 -19.67
C ILE A 101 8.57 1.67 -20.64
N VAL A 102 8.51 2.91 -20.14
CA VAL A 102 8.57 4.12 -20.97
C VAL A 102 9.83 4.13 -21.84
N LEU A 103 11.00 3.85 -21.24
CA LEU A 103 12.26 3.76 -21.99
C LEU A 103 12.25 2.66 -23.06
N SER A 104 11.63 1.51 -22.77
CA SER A 104 11.55 0.41 -23.74
C SER A 104 10.64 0.76 -24.92
N ILE A 105 9.50 1.39 -24.66
CA ILE A 105 8.58 1.85 -25.71
C ILE A 105 9.23 2.93 -26.56
N GLN A 106 9.89 3.91 -25.94
CA GLN A 106 10.60 4.97 -26.64
C GLN A 106 11.68 4.40 -27.56
N LYS A 107 12.47 3.43 -27.08
CA LYS A 107 13.51 2.78 -27.88
C LYS A 107 12.94 2.05 -29.10
N ASN A 108 11.86 1.29 -28.92
CA ASN A 108 11.20 0.56 -30.02
C ASN A 108 10.56 1.50 -31.04
N PHE A 109 10.05 2.65 -30.60
CA PHE A 109 9.47 3.64 -31.50
C PHE A 109 10.55 4.38 -32.30
N LEU A 110 11.67 4.73 -31.67
CA LEU A 110 12.81 5.35 -32.32
C LEU A 110 13.43 4.44 -33.40
N SER A 111 13.55 3.13 -33.13
CA SER A 111 14.06 2.17 -34.12
C SER A 111 13.10 1.88 -35.28
N TYR A 112 11.85 2.34 -35.19
CA TYR A 112 10.87 2.22 -36.28
C TYR A 112 10.85 3.47 -37.18
N ILE A 113 11.36 4.60 -36.68
CA ILE A 113 11.40 5.88 -37.39
C ILE A 113 12.74 6.09 -38.11
N PHE A 114 13.84 5.57 -37.55
CA PHE A 114 15.19 5.59 -38.12
C PHE A 114 15.62 4.20 -38.56
#